data_AF-A0A2E1RPU7-F1
#
_entry.id   AF-A0A2E1RPU7-F1
#
_cell.length_a   1.000
_cell.length_b   1.000
_cell.length_c   1.000
_cell.angle_alpha   90.00
_cell.angle_beta   90.00
_cell.angle_gamma   90.00
#
_symmetry.space_group_name_H-M   'P 1'
#
loop_
_entity.id
_entity.type
_entity.pdbx_description
1 polymer ?
#
loop_
_entity_poly.entity_id
_entity_poly.type
_entity_poly.pdbx_seq_one_letter_code
_entity_poly.pdbx_strand_id
1 'polypeptide(L)'
;MDRVDARFKSFKEKVKKLGYMKGEAKKVAKVMEKVADFGMMSDAGNQKVARAVAKAKNEKELRALLSKISTMAKGKYAEADEDEVIQRAIWAMDSNASGMQLRPDANVLMQLKKLIDTKRDQDIRTDDMKKMKVKWKDAEKVHDILMQLKTPQRSKYLILLQKDIKSFKTNFNGILKVANKR
;
A
#
# COMPACT_ATOMS: atom_id res chain seq x y z
N MET A 1 16.44 -16.65 50.14
CA MET A 1 15.82 -17.41 49.03
C MET A 1 15.63 -16.48 47.81
N ASP A 2 16.60 -15.63 47.42
CA ASP A 2 16.22 -14.35 46.74
C ASP A 2 16.96 -13.97 45.44
N ARG A 3 17.98 -14.70 44.98
CA ARG A 3 18.69 -14.35 43.73
C ARG A 3 18.15 -15.04 42.47
N VAL A 4 17.58 -16.23 42.62
CA VAL A 4 17.05 -17.02 41.49
C VAL A 4 15.76 -16.40 40.96
N ASP A 5 14.91 -15.91 41.87
CA ASP A 5 13.61 -15.33 41.51
C ASP A 5 13.73 -13.96 40.81
N ALA A 6 14.67 -13.11 41.22
CA ALA A 6 14.97 -11.84 40.56
C ALA A 6 15.52 -12.01 39.13
N ARG A 7 16.36 -13.04 38.90
CA ARG A 7 16.86 -13.40 37.57
C ARG A 7 15.73 -13.97 36.69
N PHE A 8 14.85 -14.77 37.27
CA PHE A 8 13.70 -15.32 36.55
C PHE A 8 12.67 -14.25 36.18
N LYS A 9 12.42 -13.29 37.07
CA LYS A 9 11.54 -12.13 36.84
C LYS A 9 12.08 -11.21 35.73
N SER A 10 13.37 -10.87 35.78
CA SER A 10 14.01 -10.08 34.72
C SER A 10 14.08 -10.82 33.37
N PHE A 11 14.25 -12.15 33.38
CA PHE A 11 14.15 -12.96 32.18
C PHE A 11 12.72 -12.96 31.60
N LYS A 12 11.69 -13.16 32.43
CA LYS A 12 10.28 -13.14 32.00
C LYS A 12 9.88 -11.77 31.44
N GLU A 13 10.36 -10.68 32.02
CA GLU A 13 10.17 -9.32 31.49
C GLU A 13 10.87 -9.12 30.14
N LYS A 14 12.12 -9.60 30.00
CA LYS A 14 12.83 -9.58 28.71
C LYS A 14 12.10 -10.40 27.65
N VAL A 15 11.60 -11.58 27.99
CA VAL A 15 10.82 -12.43 27.07
C VAL A 15 9.49 -11.77 26.68
N LYS A 16 8.79 -11.13 27.63
CA LYS A 16 7.55 -10.38 27.37
C LYS A 16 7.81 -9.18 26.44
N LYS A 17 8.90 -8.44 26.68
CA LYS A 17 9.33 -7.32 25.83
C LYS A 17 9.73 -7.79 24.43
N LEU A 18 10.46 -8.90 24.33
CA LEU A 18 10.84 -9.54 23.06
C LEU A 18 9.60 -10.03 22.29
N GLY A 19 8.62 -10.63 22.96
CA GLY A 19 7.35 -11.03 22.36
C GLY A 19 6.55 -9.85 21.81
N TYR A 20 6.50 -8.75 22.57
CA TYR A 20 5.88 -7.50 22.12
C TYR A 20 6.57 -6.91 20.89
N MET A 21 7.91 -6.84 20.90
CA MET A 21 8.70 -6.37 19.75
C MET A 21 8.54 -7.27 18.52
N LYS A 22 8.45 -8.59 18.69
CA LYS A 22 8.13 -9.53 17.59
C LYS A 22 6.72 -9.28 17.03
N GLY A 23 5.74 -8.98 17.89
CA GLY A 23 4.38 -8.64 17.47
C GLY A 23 4.31 -7.33 16.68
N GLU A 24 5.01 -6.29 17.14
CA GLU A 24 5.12 -5.02 16.41
C GLU A 24 5.86 -5.19 15.09
N ALA A 25 6.98 -5.91 15.07
CA ALA A 25 7.73 -6.19 13.85
C ALA A 25 6.88 -6.94 12.81
N LYS A 26 6.03 -7.90 13.23
CA LYS A 26 5.08 -8.57 12.32
C LYS A 26 4.04 -7.63 11.75
N LYS A 27 3.52 -6.67 12.54
CA LYS A 27 2.55 -5.68 12.04
C LYS A 27 3.20 -4.73 11.04
N VAL A 28 4.42 -4.29 11.30
CA VAL A 28 5.20 -3.44 10.39
C VAL A 28 5.53 -4.20 9.11
N ALA A 29 5.98 -5.45 9.20
CA ALA A 29 6.22 -6.31 8.04
C ALA A 29 4.94 -6.48 7.21
N LYS A 30 3.79 -6.73 7.85
CA LYS A 30 2.49 -6.81 7.15
C LYS A 30 2.11 -5.51 6.44
N VAL A 31 2.50 -4.35 6.95
CA VAL A 31 2.28 -3.05 6.28
C VAL A 31 3.24 -2.87 5.12
N MET A 32 4.52 -3.22 5.28
CA MET A 32 5.51 -3.19 4.19
C MET A 32 5.22 -4.23 3.10
N GLU A 33 4.54 -5.33 3.44
CA GLU A 33 3.99 -6.30 2.49
C GLU A 33 2.81 -5.71 1.68
N LYS A 34 2.08 -4.73 2.20
CA LYS A 34 0.98 -4.08 1.46
C LYS A 34 1.49 -2.96 0.57
N VAL A 35 2.46 -2.19 1.05
CA VAL A 35 3.06 -1.07 0.33
C VAL A 35 4.57 -1.23 0.38
N ALA A 36 5.15 -1.67 -0.75
CA ALA A 36 6.57 -1.89 -0.88
C ALA A 36 7.40 -0.61 -0.67
N ASP A 37 6.83 0.55 -1.01
CA ASP A 37 7.47 1.86 -0.89
C ASP A 37 6.42 2.98 -0.71
N PHE A 38 6.60 3.79 0.33
CA PHE A 38 5.74 4.94 0.62
C PHE A 38 6.13 6.19 -0.19
N GLY A 39 7.15 6.12 -1.04
CA GLY A 39 7.65 7.25 -1.83
C GLY A 39 8.71 8.07 -1.11
N MET A 40 9.27 7.54 -0.02
CA MET A 40 10.37 8.19 0.70
C MET A 40 11.70 7.89 0.00
N MET A 41 12.59 8.88 -0.09
CA MET A 41 13.94 8.72 -0.66
C MET A 41 14.82 7.77 0.16
N SER A 42 14.47 7.51 1.43
CA SER A 42 15.24 6.62 2.29
C SER A 42 14.43 5.45 2.82
N ASP A 43 15.04 4.26 2.82
CA ASP A 43 14.47 3.03 3.42
C ASP A 43 14.12 3.23 4.90
N ALA A 44 14.94 4.00 5.61
CA ALA A 44 14.68 4.37 7.00
C ALA A 44 13.41 5.25 7.14
N GLY A 45 13.12 6.11 6.17
CA GLY A 45 11.89 6.89 6.09
C GLY A 45 10.69 5.97 5.84
N ASN A 46 10.79 5.08 4.86
CA ASN A 46 9.76 4.09 4.54
C ASN A 46 9.40 3.19 5.73
N GLN A 47 10.40 2.70 6.48
CA GLN A 47 10.17 1.91 7.69
C GLN A 47 9.46 2.72 8.80
N LYS A 48 9.74 4.02 8.92
CA LYS A 48 9.07 4.88 9.91
C LYS A 48 7.61 5.13 9.53
N VAL A 49 7.33 5.38 8.25
CA VAL A 49 5.96 5.50 7.74
C VAL A 49 5.20 4.19 7.94
N ALA A 50 5.81 3.04 7.63
CA ALA A 50 5.22 1.72 7.87
C ALA A 50 4.88 1.49 9.36
N ARG A 51 5.75 1.92 10.28
CA ARG A 51 5.49 1.89 11.73
C ARG A 51 4.35 2.81 12.14
N ALA A 52 4.27 4.01 11.56
CA ALA A 52 3.17 4.94 11.83
C ALA A 52 1.84 4.34 11.38
N VAL A 53 1.79 3.78 10.17
CA VAL A 53 0.60 3.09 9.62
C VAL A 53 0.20 1.90 10.50
N ALA A 54 1.16 1.08 10.94
CA ALA A 54 0.87 -0.06 11.82
C ALA A 54 0.35 0.34 13.21
N LYS A 55 0.61 1.57 13.65
CA LYS A 55 0.23 2.10 14.97
C LYS A 55 -1.05 2.93 14.92
N ALA A 56 -1.30 3.65 13.83
CA ALA A 56 -2.45 4.52 13.68
C ALA A 56 -3.76 3.71 13.68
N LYS A 57 -4.78 4.23 14.37
CA LYS A 57 -6.12 3.62 14.38
C LYS A 57 -7.08 4.32 13.40
N ASN A 58 -6.77 5.54 13.02
CA ASN A 58 -7.57 6.38 12.14
C ASN A 58 -6.67 7.33 11.34
N GLU A 59 -7.24 7.93 10.29
CA GLU A 59 -6.50 8.82 9.38
C GLU A 59 -5.93 10.06 10.09
N LYS A 60 -6.66 10.61 11.08
CA LYS A 60 -6.23 11.79 11.83
C LYS A 60 -4.96 11.51 12.65
N GLU A 61 -4.89 10.36 13.31
CA GLU A 61 -3.69 9.90 14.03
C GLU A 61 -2.55 9.62 13.06
N LEU A 62 -2.85 9.02 11.90
CA LEU A 62 -1.84 8.75 10.88
C LEU A 62 -1.18 10.04 10.39
N ARG A 63 -1.97 11.06 10.04
CA ARG A 63 -1.48 12.38 9.61
C ARG A 63 -0.62 13.04 10.69
N ALA A 64 -1.03 12.97 11.96
CA ALA A 64 -0.24 13.50 13.07
C ALA A 64 1.10 12.77 13.24
N LEU A 65 1.12 11.44 13.06
CA LEU A 65 2.35 10.66 13.12
C LEU A 65 3.29 10.96 11.93
N LEU A 66 2.73 11.17 10.73
CA LEU A 66 3.49 11.55 9.53
C LEU A 66 4.12 12.94 9.65
N SER A 67 3.37 13.94 10.12
CA SER A 67 3.90 15.28 10.40
C SER A 67 4.98 15.27 11.51
N LYS A 68 4.85 14.36 12.48
CA LYS A 68 5.93 14.15 13.46
C LYS A 68 7.17 13.54 12.80
N ILE A 69 7.00 12.61 11.85
CA ILE A 69 8.11 12.01 11.10
C ILE A 69 8.78 13.05 10.21
N SER A 70 8.03 13.94 9.56
CA SER A 70 8.56 14.95 8.64
C SER A 70 9.51 15.93 9.34
N THR A 71 9.25 16.24 10.60
CA THR A 71 10.10 17.10 11.44
C THR A 71 11.26 16.36 12.12
N MET A 72 11.31 15.02 12.09
CA MET A 72 12.41 14.25 12.68
C MET A 72 13.72 14.44 11.91
N ALA A 73 14.84 14.26 12.63
CA ALA A 73 16.19 14.27 12.06
C ALA A 73 16.47 15.53 11.22
N LYS A 74 16.03 16.70 11.73
CA LYS A 74 16.21 18.01 11.09
C LYS A 74 15.62 18.10 9.67
N GLY A 75 14.46 17.49 9.44
CA GLY A 75 13.79 17.52 8.13
C GLY A 75 14.29 16.47 7.13
N LYS A 76 15.15 15.52 7.55
CA LYS A 76 15.61 14.41 6.69
C LYS A 76 14.47 13.57 6.10
N TYR A 77 13.28 13.62 6.71
CA TYR A 77 12.10 12.89 6.27
C TYR A 77 10.95 13.81 5.89
N ALA A 78 11.22 15.05 5.48
CA ALA A 78 10.20 16.06 5.15
C ALA A 78 9.14 15.53 4.16
N GLU A 79 9.55 14.66 3.24
CA GLU A 79 8.69 13.93 2.28
C GLU A 79 7.52 13.19 2.95
N ALA A 80 7.62 12.85 4.24
CA ALA A 80 6.55 12.18 4.97
C ALA A 80 5.27 13.02 5.09
N ASP A 81 5.36 14.35 4.93
CA ASP A 81 4.21 15.26 4.89
C ASP A 81 3.72 15.55 3.47
N GLU A 82 4.35 14.97 2.43
CA GLU A 82 3.87 15.12 1.07
C GLU A 82 2.57 14.35 0.86
N ASP A 83 1.64 14.97 0.12
CA ASP A 83 0.33 14.38 -0.19
C ASP A 83 0.45 12.98 -0.79
N GLU A 84 1.52 12.68 -1.54
CA GLU A 84 1.74 11.36 -2.12
C GLU A 84 2.05 10.30 -1.05
N VAL A 85 2.91 10.64 -0.08
CA VAL A 85 3.29 9.74 1.01
C VAL A 85 2.11 9.54 1.96
N ILE A 86 1.38 10.61 2.27
CA ILE A 86 0.17 10.57 3.10
C ILE A 86 -0.90 9.68 2.45
N GLN A 87 -1.17 9.85 1.16
CA GLN A 87 -2.17 9.01 0.46
C GLN A 87 -1.78 7.54 0.45
N ARG A 88 -0.50 7.22 0.22
CA ARG A 88 -0.01 5.82 0.28
C ARG A 88 -0.10 5.24 1.68
N ALA A 89 0.19 6.03 2.70
CA ALA A 89 0.09 5.62 4.10
C ALA A 89 -1.37 5.32 4.49
N ILE A 90 -2.31 6.18 4.09
CA ILE A 90 -3.75 5.97 4.31
C ILE A 90 -4.22 4.71 3.60
N TRP A 91 -3.80 4.51 2.36
CA TRP A 91 -4.14 3.31 1.61
C TRP A 91 -3.60 2.03 2.26
N ALA A 92 -2.36 2.05 2.76
CA ALA A 92 -1.78 0.92 3.49
C ALA A 92 -2.53 0.57 4.78
N MET A 93 -3.06 1.60 5.45
CA MET A 93 -3.86 1.46 6.67
C MET A 93 -5.23 0.79 6.37
N ASP A 94 -5.88 1.22 5.29
CA ASP A 94 -7.21 0.74 4.86
C ASP A 94 -7.18 -0.56 4.06
N SER A 95 -6.04 -0.94 3.49
CA SER A 95 -5.96 -2.10 2.59
C SER A 95 -6.12 -3.43 3.35
N ASN A 96 -7.01 -4.30 2.88
CA ASN A 96 -7.16 -5.68 3.35
C ASN A 96 -6.34 -6.69 2.52
N ALA A 97 -5.53 -6.22 1.57
CA ALA A 97 -4.71 -7.07 0.72
C ALA A 97 -3.75 -7.94 1.56
N SER A 98 -3.72 -9.24 1.28
CA SER A 98 -2.77 -10.17 1.90
C SER A 98 -2.27 -11.23 0.90
N GLY A 99 -0.98 -11.55 1.01
CA GLY A 99 -0.36 -12.81 0.56
C GLY A 99 -0.22 -13.08 -0.95
N MET A 100 -1.01 -12.49 -1.85
CA MET A 100 -1.01 -12.94 -3.26
C MET A 100 -1.02 -11.82 -4.33
N GLN A 101 -1.29 -10.57 -3.95
CA GLN A 101 -1.30 -9.43 -4.88
C GLN A 101 0.05 -8.75 -5.11
N LEU A 102 1.06 -9.13 -4.31
CA LEU A 102 2.46 -8.77 -4.52
C LEU A 102 3.10 -9.51 -5.71
N ARG A 103 2.41 -10.47 -6.34
CA ARG A 103 2.92 -11.08 -7.58
C ARG A 103 2.87 -10.00 -8.68
N PRO A 104 3.93 -9.82 -9.48
CA PRO A 104 3.94 -8.85 -10.59
C PRO A 104 2.69 -8.98 -11.49
N ASP A 105 2.24 -10.22 -11.66
CA ASP A 105 1.09 -10.69 -12.43
C ASP A 105 -0.28 -10.40 -11.79
N ALA A 106 -0.32 -10.06 -10.50
CA ALA A 106 -1.53 -9.65 -9.78
C ALA A 106 -1.71 -8.13 -9.73
N ASN A 107 -0.71 -7.35 -10.16
CA ASN A 107 -0.87 -5.92 -10.38
C ASN A 107 -1.92 -5.68 -11.48
N VAL A 108 -2.92 -4.82 -11.23
CA VAL A 108 -3.97 -4.48 -12.21
C VAL A 108 -3.40 -4.06 -13.56
N LEU A 109 -2.25 -3.38 -13.61
CA LEU A 109 -1.60 -3.03 -14.87
C LEU A 109 -1.15 -4.27 -15.67
N MET A 110 -0.62 -5.28 -14.99
CA MET A 110 -0.20 -6.54 -15.62
C MET A 110 -1.39 -7.40 -16.02
N GLN A 111 -2.46 -7.39 -15.21
CA GLN A 111 -3.73 -8.02 -15.56
C GLN A 111 -4.31 -7.37 -16.83
N LEU A 112 -4.37 -6.04 -16.91
CA LEU A 112 -4.79 -5.32 -18.12
C LEU A 112 -3.92 -5.68 -19.33
N LYS A 113 -2.58 -5.70 -19.16
CA LYS A 113 -1.66 -6.10 -20.24
C LYS A 113 -1.92 -7.52 -20.73
N LYS A 114 -2.16 -8.47 -19.82
CA LYS A 114 -2.50 -9.86 -20.19
C LYS A 114 -3.82 -9.94 -20.99
N LEU A 115 -4.81 -9.11 -20.67
CA LEU A 115 -6.05 -9.02 -21.47
C LEU A 115 -5.76 -8.54 -22.90
N ILE A 116 -4.89 -7.54 -23.05
CA ILE A 116 -4.46 -6.99 -24.35
C ILE A 116 -3.71 -8.06 -25.15
N ASP A 117 -2.69 -8.66 -24.55
CA ASP A 117 -1.83 -9.66 -25.20
C ASP A 117 -2.64 -10.89 -25.64
N THR A 118 -3.60 -11.32 -24.82
CA THR A 118 -4.45 -12.48 -25.14
C THR A 118 -5.65 -12.15 -26.03
N LYS A 119 -5.93 -10.86 -26.27
CA LYS A 119 -7.12 -10.35 -26.99
C LYS A 119 -8.43 -11.01 -26.54
N ARG A 120 -8.53 -11.35 -25.26
CA ARG A 120 -9.65 -12.07 -24.67
C ARG A 120 -10.18 -11.32 -23.47
N ASP A 121 -11.50 -11.31 -23.35
CA ASP A 121 -12.19 -10.77 -22.19
C ASP A 121 -11.93 -11.69 -20.99
N GLN A 122 -11.32 -11.16 -19.94
CA GLN A 122 -10.98 -11.90 -18.73
C GLN A 122 -11.39 -11.15 -17.47
N ASP A 123 -11.36 -11.87 -16.36
CA ASP A 123 -11.61 -11.33 -15.04
C ASP A 123 -10.37 -10.63 -14.48
N ILE A 124 -10.54 -9.37 -14.08
CA ILE A 124 -9.58 -8.62 -13.27
C ILE A 124 -9.94 -8.80 -11.80
N ARG A 125 -8.93 -9.05 -10.97
CA ARG A 125 -9.06 -9.21 -9.52
C ARG A 125 -8.51 -7.99 -8.78
N THR A 126 -9.31 -7.42 -7.89
CA THR A 126 -8.96 -6.29 -7.01
C THR A 126 -8.59 -6.78 -5.59
N ASP A 127 -8.12 -5.89 -4.72
CA ASP A 127 -7.64 -6.21 -3.35
C ASP A 127 -8.71 -6.81 -2.45
N ASP A 128 -9.97 -6.47 -2.71
CA ASP A 128 -11.15 -7.11 -2.13
C ASP A 128 -11.30 -8.61 -2.49
N MET A 129 -10.37 -9.21 -3.22
CA MET A 129 -10.38 -10.56 -3.78
C MET A 129 -11.51 -10.85 -4.77
N LYS A 130 -12.38 -9.87 -5.04
CA LYS A 130 -13.47 -10.00 -6.00
C LYS A 130 -12.96 -9.84 -7.43
N LYS A 131 -13.71 -10.44 -8.36
CA LYS A 131 -13.39 -10.48 -9.80
C LYS A 131 -14.39 -9.67 -10.61
N MET A 132 -13.92 -9.09 -11.71
CA MET A 132 -14.78 -8.41 -12.67
C MET A 132 -14.32 -8.68 -14.10
N LYS A 133 -15.25 -9.10 -14.94
CA LYS A 133 -15.00 -9.28 -16.36
C LYS A 133 -14.80 -7.93 -17.04
N VAL A 134 -13.66 -7.75 -17.70
CA VAL A 134 -13.32 -6.54 -18.46
C VAL A 134 -13.09 -6.94 -19.91
N LYS A 135 -13.57 -6.09 -20.83
CA LYS A 135 -13.35 -6.29 -22.26
C LYS A 135 -11.93 -5.89 -22.64
N TRP A 136 -11.28 -6.67 -23.50
CA TRP A 136 -9.89 -6.40 -23.89
C TRP A 136 -9.71 -5.02 -24.56
N LYS A 137 -10.68 -4.59 -25.39
CA LYS A 137 -10.66 -3.27 -26.06
C LYS A 137 -10.72 -2.10 -25.08
N ASP A 138 -11.49 -2.27 -24.01
CA ASP A 138 -11.63 -1.25 -22.97
C ASP A 138 -10.37 -1.21 -22.09
N ALA A 139 -9.79 -2.38 -21.82
CA ALA A 139 -8.52 -2.52 -21.10
C ALA A 139 -7.35 -1.85 -21.85
N GLU A 140 -7.28 -2.01 -23.18
CA GLU A 140 -6.27 -1.38 -24.06
C GLU A 140 -6.28 0.14 -23.92
N LYS A 141 -7.45 0.77 -24.07
CA LYS A 141 -7.62 2.22 -23.94
C LYS A 141 -7.20 2.74 -22.56
N VAL A 142 -7.59 2.03 -21.50
CA VAL A 142 -7.24 2.41 -20.12
C VAL A 142 -5.74 2.23 -19.89
N HIS A 143 -5.15 1.14 -20.38
CA HIS A 143 -3.71 0.89 -20.28
C HIS A 143 -2.88 1.98 -20.99
N ASP A 144 -3.25 2.36 -22.21
CA ASP A 144 -2.51 3.36 -22.98
C ASP A 144 -2.54 4.74 -22.32
N ILE A 145 -3.67 5.16 -21.76
CA ILE A 145 -3.75 6.41 -20.99
C ILE A 145 -2.89 6.33 -19.74
N LEU A 146 -2.93 5.21 -19.02
CA LEU A 146 -2.09 5.04 -17.83
C LEU A 146 -0.61 5.11 -18.20
N MET A 147 -0.21 4.58 -19.37
CA MET A 147 1.17 4.62 -19.85
C MET A 147 1.62 6.01 -20.33
N GLN A 148 0.71 6.88 -20.76
CA GLN A 148 1.01 8.29 -21.08
C GLN A 148 1.30 9.13 -19.82
N LEU A 149 0.86 8.70 -18.65
CA LEU A 149 1.09 9.42 -17.40
C LEU A 149 2.51 9.17 -16.85
N LYS A 150 3.08 10.19 -16.21
CA LYS A 150 4.34 10.04 -15.47
C LYS A 150 4.17 9.03 -14.33
N THR A 151 5.24 8.28 -14.02
CA THR A 151 5.24 7.20 -13.02
C THR A 151 4.56 7.55 -11.68
N PRO A 152 4.79 8.74 -11.06
CA PRO A 152 4.13 9.08 -9.79
C PRO A 152 2.61 9.22 -9.92
N GLN A 153 2.15 9.85 -10.99
CA GLN A 153 0.73 10.03 -11.27
C GLN A 153 0.05 8.70 -11.62
N ARG A 154 0.72 7.86 -12.41
CA ARG A 154 0.25 6.51 -12.75
C ARG A 154 0.06 5.66 -11.49
N SER A 155 1.00 5.70 -10.55
CA SER A 155 0.91 4.95 -9.30
C SER A 155 -0.32 5.32 -8.47
N LYS A 156 -0.73 6.61 -8.43
CA LYS A 156 -1.96 7.05 -7.74
C LYS A 156 -3.20 6.38 -8.32
N TYR A 157 -3.35 6.36 -9.64
CA TYR A 157 -4.49 5.73 -10.30
C TYR A 157 -4.47 4.20 -10.16
N LEU A 158 -3.29 3.58 -10.20
CA LEU A 158 -3.16 2.14 -10.02
C LEU A 158 -3.61 1.69 -8.62
N ILE A 159 -3.25 2.44 -7.59
CA ILE A 159 -3.70 2.20 -6.21
C ILE A 159 -5.22 2.20 -6.13
N LEU A 160 -5.87 3.18 -6.77
CA LEU A 160 -7.34 3.29 -6.77
C LEU A 160 -8.03 2.18 -7.57
N LEU A 161 -7.43 1.74 -8.67
CA LEU A 161 -7.92 0.62 -9.47
C LEU A 161 -7.73 -0.73 -8.73
N GLN A 162 -6.70 -0.84 -7.90
CA GLN A 162 -6.42 -2.06 -7.12
C GLN A 162 -7.30 -2.19 -5.89
N LYS A 163 -7.65 -1.08 -5.21
CA LYS A 163 -8.33 -1.06 -3.90
C LYS A 163 -9.58 -1.94 -3.79
N ASP A 164 -10.61 -1.70 -4.60
CA ASP A 164 -11.89 -2.39 -4.46
C ASP A 164 -12.67 -2.39 -5.78
N ILE A 165 -13.66 -3.28 -5.91
CA ILE A 165 -14.46 -3.39 -7.13
C ILE A 165 -15.23 -2.11 -7.45
N LYS A 166 -15.70 -1.37 -6.44
CA LYS A 166 -16.48 -0.15 -6.67
C LYS A 166 -15.56 0.95 -7.17
N SER A 167 -14.42 1.17 -6.51
CA SER A 167 -13.38 2.09 -6.98
C SER A 167 -12.84 1.70 -8.34
N PHE A 168 -12.64 0.41 -8.60
CA PHE A 168 -12.25 -0.08 -9.93
C PHE A 168 -13.28 0.35 -10.97
N LYS A 169 -14.57 0.04 -10.79
CA LYS A 169 -15.64 0.45 -11.72
C LYS A 169 -15.67 1.95 -11.95
N THR A 170 -15.66 2.74 -10.88
CA THR A 170 -15.78 4.20 -10.97
C THR A 170 -14.59 4.81 -11.71
N ASN A 171 -13.37 4.42 -11.32
CA ASN A 171 -12.15 4.96 -11.90
C ASN A 171 -11.90 4.42 -13.32
N PHE A 172 -12.14 3.13 -13.56
CA PHE A 172 -12.04 2.52 -14.89
C PHE A 172 -13.01 3.18 -15.88
N ASN A 173 -14.28 3.35 -15.50
CA ASN A 173 -15.25 4.05 -16.34
C ASN A 173 -14.92 5.54 -16.51
N GLY A 174 -14.36 6.19 -15.48
CA GLY A 174 -13.86 7.56 -15.56
C GLY A 174 -12.75 7.71 -16.60
N ILE A 175 -11.74 6.84 -16.52
CA ILE A 175 -10.62 6.81 -17.48
C ILE A 175 -11.12 6.44 -18.88
N LEU A 176 -12.01 5.47 -19.01
CA LEU A 176 -12.60 5.07 -20.29
C LEU A 176 -13.40 6.20 -20.95
N LYS A 177 -14.13 7.00 -20.18
CA LYS A 177 -14.83 8.19 -20.70
C LYS A 177 -13.84 9.23 -21.24
N VAL A 178 -12.71 9.44 -20.58
CA VAL A 178 -11.65 10.32 -21.09
C VAL A 178 -11.01 9.73 -22.35
N ALA A 179 -10.82 8.41 -22.38
CA ALA A 179 -10.28 7.70 -23.54
C ALA A 179 -11.16 7.79 -24.78
N ASN A 180 -12.48 7.70 -24.61
CA ASN A 180 -13.44 7.77 -25.70
C ASN A 180 -13.74 9.20 -26.16
N LYS A 181 -13.32 10.22 -25.39
CA LYS A 181 -13.45 11.64 -25.76
C LYS A 181 -12.25 12.18 -26.56
N ARG A 182 -11.15 11.41 -26.59
CA ARG A 182 -10.00 11.66 -27.47
C ARG A 182 -10.19 10.87 -28.76
#